data_AF-A0A448ZX96-F1
#
_entry.id   AF-A0A448ZX96-F1
#
_cell.length_a   1.000
_cell.length_b   1.000
_cell.length_c   1.000
_cell.angle_alpha   90.00
_cell.angle_beta   90.00
_cell.angle_gamma   90.00
#
_symmetry.space_group_name_H-M   'P 1'
#
loop_
_entity.id
_entity.type
_entity.pdbx_description
1 polymer ?
#
loop_
_entity_poly.entity_id
_entity_poly.type
_entity_poly.pdbx_seq_one_letter_code
_entity_poly.pdbx_strand_id
1 'polypeptide(L)'
;MKNKKNKNTIEENNEENKNVDNNEENTINQNNYELEDHINEITDKDKKEFKKFAVKTTKTKRIKSILFWTLSASTIAVVFGVVYGIKKPKNDYLFWKGTPLLSEDKIKEYIQYNKNYNFDITAKEFYESLILDKTINNKYLKEAGFKNLKDSLFSFEIHNIIEDTLNNSIHMDVLLKSKVGGEQYIILENLTFLNFKEPSEKYTIGSTEQKQLDAIIKEYSDKFFYYNKDKKEDFEAAIKKLSDEHDLINYAKIFESIFLIKGENKINNCPIIIKDLSYDKDSEILTFKYIPIALSAQLKKIGKTKYKHYYFVSSYDINDTTKYLEYSKKVIFV
;
A
#
# COMPACT_ATOMS: atom_id res chain seq x y z
N MET A 1 -0.46 -24.84 49.75
CA MET A 1 -0.38 -24.04 51.00
C MET A 1 0.48 -22.80 50.75
N LYS A 2 0.56 -21.83 51.67
CA LYS A 2 1.26 -20.54 51.48
C LYS A 2 2.79 -20.62 51.71
N ASN A 3 3.49 -19.54 51.32
CA ASN A 3 4.87 -19.14 51.69
C ASN A 3 6.04 -19.84 50.92
N LYS A 4 7.21 -19.19 50.68
CA LYS A 4 7.69 -17.83 51.04
C LYS A 4 8.74 -17.27 50.05
N LYS A 5 9.02 -15.96 50.19
CA LYS A 5 9.96 -15.11 49.40
C LYS A 5 11.44 -15.55 49.39
N ASN A 6 12.17 -15.17 48.33
CA ASN A 6 13.44 -14.39 48.37
C ASN A 6 13.77 -13.86 46.93
N LYS A 7 14.20 -12.59 46.72
CA LYS A 7 15.57 -11.99 46.82
C LYS A 7 16.58 -12.52 45.79
N ASN A 8 17.51 -11.73 45.21
CA ASN A 8 17.62 -10.27 44.97
C ASN A 8 18.88 -9.96 44.12
N THR A 9 18.78 -9.22 43.01
CA THR A 9 19.91 -8.53 42.33
C THR A 9 19.30 -7.36 41.51
N ILE A 10 19.59 -6.06 41.68
CA ILE A 10 20.87 -5.28 41.72
C ILE A 10 21.42 -5.15 40.29
N GLU A 11 21.06 -4.06 39.58
CA GLU A 11 21.87 -2.84 39.28
C GLU A 11 22.73 -3.03 38.01
N GLU A 12 23.13 -2.04 37.19
CA GLU A 12 23.03 -0.56 37.13
C GLU A 12 23.18 -0.16 35.61
N ASN A 13 22.95 1.04 35.04
CA ASN A 13 22.40 2.35 35.46
C ASN A 13 21.99 3.19 34.20
N ASN A 14 21.45 4.41 34.39
CA ASN A 14 21.35 5.55 33.42
C ASN A 14 20.52 5.33 32.12
N GLU A 15 19.98 6.32 31.40
CA GLU A 15 19.60 7.76 31.53
C GLU A 15 18.62 8.04 30.34
N GLU A 16 17.78 9.07 30.23
CA GLU A 16 17.41 10.29 30.99
C GLU A 16 15.88 10.53 30.67
N ASN A 17 15.08 11.49 31.18
CA ASN A 17 15.21 12.62 32.12
C ASN A 17 13.88 12.71 32.93
N LYS A 18 13.50 13.86 33.51
CA LYS A 18 12.39 14.00 34.46
C LYS A 18 11.41 15.15 34.15
N ASN A 19 10.12 14.89 34.34
CA ASN A 19 9.16 15.92 34.75
C ASN A 19 9.37 16.23 36.24
N VAL A 20 9.33 17.50 36.63
CA VAL A 20 9.19 17.93 38.02
C VAL A 20 8.29 19.16 38.07
N ASP A 21 7.12 19.04 38.69
CA ASP A 21 6.34 20.17 39.17
C ASP A 21 7.01 20.76 40.41
N ASN A 22 7.15 22.09 40.47
CA ASN A 22 7.57 22.81 41.67
C ASN A 22 6.60 23.96 41.97
N ASN A 23 5.56 23.67 42.75
CA ASN A 23 4.93 24.67 43.61
C ASN A 23 5.69 24.66 44.93
N GLU A 24 6.28 25.79 45.34
CA GLU A 24 6.44 26.07 46.77
C GLU A 24 6.51 27.58 47.04
N GLU A 25 6.30 27.93 48.30
CA GLU A 25 5.96 29.29 48.73
C GLU A 25 7.20 30.17 48.91
N ASN A 26 7.01 31.50 48.94
CA ASN A 26 8.01 32.40 49.49
C ASN A 26 7.35 33.57 50.23
N THR A 27 7.34 33.48 51.55
CA THR A 27 6.74 34.48 52.45
C THR A 27 7.73 35.61 52.74
N ILE A 28 7.25 36.85 52.71
CA ILE A 28 7.99 38.01 53.24
C ILE A 28 7.05 38.78 54.18
N ASN A 29 7.59 39.14 55.35
CA ASN A 29 6.84 39.70 56.47
C ASN A 29 6.33 41.13 56.21
N GLN A 30 5.31 41.49 56.99
CA GLN A 30 4.89 42.87 57.18
C GLN A 30 6.04 43.71 57.78
N ASN A 31 6.16 44.95 57.33
CA ASN A 31 6.70 46.04 58.12
C ASN A 31 5.82 47.27 57.88
N ASN A 32 5.25 47.83 58.95
CA ASN A 32 4.53 49.10 58.85
C ASN A 32 5.55 50.23 58.67
N TYR A 33 5.36 51.01 57.61
CA TYR A 33 5.70 52.43 57.65
C TYR A 33 4.40 53.21 57.43
N GLU A 34 4.08 54.07 58.39
CA GLU A 34 3.03 55.06 58.23
C GLU A 34 3.47 56.00 57.11
N LEU A 35 2.65 56.12 56.05
CA LEU A 35 2.86 57.10 55.00
C LEU A 35 1.69 58.08 55.06
N GLU A 36 2.00 59.32 55.45
CA GLU A 36 1.04 60.39 55.69
C GLU A 36 0.26 60.76 54.41
N ASP A 37 -0.88 61.43 54.59
CA ASP A 37 -1.78 61.84 53.50
C ASP A 37 -1.10 62.78 52.49
N HIS A 38 -0.53 62.20 51.44
CA HIS A 38 -0.16 62.88 50.21
C HIS A 38 -1.04 62.39 49.05
N ILE A 39 -2.33 62.74 49.16
CA ILE A 39 -3.26 62.75 48.04
C ILE A 39 -2.79 63.84 47.06
N ASN A 40 -1.83 63.48 46.20
CA ASN A 40 -1.61 64.19 44.95
C ASN A 40 -2.89 64.04 44.12
N GLU A 41 -3.71 65.10 44.06
CA GLU A 41 -4.95 65.09 43.29
C GLU A 41 -4.67 64.68 41.84
N ILE A 42 -5.23 63.54 41.41
CA ILE A 42 -5.06 63.07 40.03
C ILE A 42 -5.78 64.06 39.12
N THR A 43 -5.04 65.01 38.56
CA THR A 43 -5.59 66.15 37.82
C THR A 43 -6.39 65.66 36.61
N ASP A 44 -7.41 66.42 36.19
CA ASP A 44 -8.19 66.04 34.99
C ASP A 44 -7.37 66.01 33.70
N LYS A 45 -6.18 66.62 33.70
CA LYS A 45 -5.16 66.48 32.66
C LYS A 45 -4.59 65.05 32.65
N ASP A 46 -4.17 64.54 33.81
CA ASP A 46 -3.60 63.20 33.97
C ASP A 46 -4.67 62.14 33.68
N LYS A 47 -5.89 62.32 34.20
CA LYS A 47 -7.04 61.46 33.85
C LYS A 47 -7.28 61.42 32.32
N LYS A 48 -7.13 62.56 31.61
CA LYS A 48 -7.22 62.61 30.14
C LYS A 48 -6.05 61.92 29.45
N GLU A 49 -4.82 62.04 29.96
CA GLU A 49 -3.64 61.42 29.36
C GLU A 49 -3.58 59.91 29.60
N PHE A 50 -3.85 59.42 30.82
CA PHE A 50 -4.06 58.00 31.09
C PHE A 50 -5.21 57.41 30.25
N LYS A 51 -6.34 58.11 30.11
CA LYS A 51 -7.45 57.65 29.25
C LYS A 51 -7.06 57.61 27.76
N LYS A 52 -6.27 58.58 27.26
CA LYS A 52 -5.68 58.52 25.92
C LYS A 52 -4.71 57.35 25.75
N PHE A 53 -3.82 57.13 26.72
CA PHE A 53 -2.81 56.06 26.68
C PHE A 53 -3.45 54.66 26.78
N ALA A 54 -4.45 54.49 27.64
CA ALA A 54 -5.27 53.29 27.74
C ALA A 54 -6.06 53.01 26.45
N VAL A 55 -6.67 54.03 25.83
CA VAL A 55 -7.34 53.87 24.52
C VAL A 55 -6.34 53.55 23.41
N LYS A 56 -5.15 54.17 23.39
CA LYS A 56 -4.09 53.89 22.41
C LYS A 56 -3.57 52.46 22.55
N THR A 57 -3.21 52.03 23.76
CA THR A 57 -2.75 50.65 24.02
C THR A 57 -3.85 49.60 23.80
N THR A 58 -5.11 49.89 24.13
CA THR A 58 -6.25 48.99 23.83
C THR A 58 -6.50 48.87 22.33
N LYS A 59 -6.42 49.97 21.56
CA LYS A 59 -6.47 49.94 20.09
C LYS A 59 -5.30 49.14 19.52
N THR A 60 -4.07 49.34 19.99
CA THR A 60 -2.89 48.55 19.56
C THR A 60 -3.03 47.07 19.91
N LYS A 61 -3.55 46.71 21.10
CA LYS A 61 -3.84 45.31 21.46
C LYS A 61 -4.89 44.69 20.53
N ARG A 62 -5.98 45.41 20.20
CA ARG A 62 -6.98 44.95 19.22
C ARG A 62 -6.39 44.78 17.81
N ILE A 63 -5.59 45.74 17.33
CA ILE A 63 -4.94 45.67 16.01
C ILE A 63 -3.94 44.50 15.95
N LYS A 64 -3.11 44.30 16.98
CA LYS A 64 -2.20 43.14 17.07
C LYS A 64 -2.96 41.82 17.13
N SER A 65 -4.08 41.76 17.86
CA SER A 65 -4.95 40.57 17.90
C SER A 65 -5.55 40.27 16.52
N ILE A 66 -6.09 41.27 15.83
CA ILE A 66 -6.64 41.12 14.47
C ILE A 66 -5.54 40.63 13.50
N LEU A 67 -4.35 41.25 13.52
CA LEU A 67 -3.21 40.82 12.69
C LEU A 67 -2.76 39.39 13.00
N PHE A 68 -2.75 38.99 14.27
CA PHE A 68 -2.42 37.62 14.67
C PHE A 68 -3.48 36.64 14.12
N TRP A 69 -4.76 36.89 14.36
CA TRP A 69 -5.85 36.05 13.86
C TRP A 69 -5.91 35.98 12.32
N THR A 70 -5.62 37.07 11.60
CA THR A 70 -5.59 37.03 10.12
C THR A 70 -4.36 36.31 9.57
N LEU A 71 -3.18 36.42 10.20
CA LEU A 71 -2.01 35.60 9.83
C LEU A 71 -2.23 34.12 10.16
N SER A 72 -2.81 33.79 11.32
CA SER A 72 -3.16 32.41 11.66
C SER A 72 -4.18 31.84 10.68
N ALA A 73 -5.25 32.59 10.38
CA ALA A 73 -6.28 32.17 9.44
C ALA A 73 -5.75 32.01 8.01
N SER A 74 -4.88 32.91 7.52
CA SER A 74 -4.28 32.77 6.19
C SER A 74 -3.28 31.62 6.11
N THR A 75 -2.46 31.41 7.15
CA THR A 75 -1.55 30.25 7.24
C THR A 75 -2.33 28.94 7.26
N ILE A 76 -3.40 28.85 8.06
CA ILE A 76 -4.31 27.69 8.07
C ILE A 76 -4.96 27.50 6.70
N ALA A 77 -5.49 28.56 6.08
CA ALA A 77 -6.12 28.48 4.75
C ALA A 77 -5.15 28.04 3.65
N VAL A 78 -3.87 28.43 3.72
CA VAL A 78 -2.82 27.94 2.81
C VAL A 78 -2.52 26.46 3.06
N VAL A 79 -2.36 26.03 4.31
CA VAL A 79 -2.13 24.61 4.64
C VAL A 79 -3.30 23.74 4.18
N PHE A 80 -4.54 24.12 4.48
CA PHE A 80 -5.73 23.42 3.99
C PHE A 80 -5.84 23.48 2.46
N GLY A 81 -5.57 24.64 1.83
CA GLY A 81 -5.57 24.80 0.38
C GLY A 81 -4.55 23.91 -0.34
N VAL A 82 -3.37 23.69 0.25
CA VAL A 82 -2.36 22.76 -0.27
C VAL A 82 -2.79 21.30 -0.03
N VAL A 83 -3.20 20.94 1.19
CA VAL A 83 -3.57 19.57 1.56
C VAL A 83 -4.78 19.06 0.77
N TYR A 84 -5.82 19.89 0.58
CA TYR A 84 -7.02 19.54 -0.19
C TYR A 84 -6.87 19.83 -1.70
N GLY A 85 -5.98 20.74 -2.10
CA GLY A 85 -5.68 21.04 -3.50
C GLY A 85 -4.83 19.95 -4.19
N ILE A 86 -3.96 19.27 -3.45
CA ILE A 86 -3.20 18.12 -3.96
C ILE A 86 -4.14 16.91 -4.05
N LYS A 87 -4.79 16.77 -5.21
CA LYS A 87 -5.52 15.54 -5.55
C LYS A 87 -4.59 14.33 -5.45
N LYS A 88 -4.93 13.37 -4.58
CA LYS A 88 -4.30 12.05 -4.52
C LYS A 88 -4.31 11.39 -5.91
N PRO A 89 -3.28 10.62 -6.28
CA PRO A 89 -3.28 9.89 -7.54
C PRO A 89 -4.42 8.86 -7.56
N LYS A 90 -5.05 8.65 -8.73
CA LYS A 90 -5.91 7.49 -8.95
C LYS A 90 -5.10 6.19 -8.95
N ASN A 91 -5.82 5.09 -8.70
CA ASN A 91 -5.31 3.71 -8.70
C ASN A 91 -4.21 3.48 -7.66
N ASP A 92 -4.53 3.70 -6.38
CA ASP A 92 -3.75 3.14 -5.28
C ASP A 92 -3.89 1.61 -5.26
N TYR A 93 -2.78 0.90 -5.03
CA TYR A 93 -2.75 -0.55 -4.88
C TYR A 93 -3.25 -0.94 -3.49
N LEU A 94 -4.24 -1.84 -3.45
CA LEU A 94 -4.89 -2.37 -2.24
C LEU A 94 -4.42 -3.80 -1.99
N PHE A 95 -4.14 -4.13 -0.73
CA PHE A 95 -3.83 -5.50 -0.33
C PHE A 95 -5.01 -6.10 0.44
N TRP A 96 -5.69 -7.07 -0.17
CA TRP A 96 -6.83 -7.75 0.43
C TRP A 96 -6.36 -8.70 1.53
N LYS A 97 -6.76 -8.44 2.78
CA LYS A 97 -6.45 -9.30 3.92
C LYS A 97 -7.66 -10.16 4.30
N GLY A 98 -7.42 -11.45 4.55
CA GLY A 98 -8.41 -12.35 5.15
C GLY A 98 -9.63 -12.69 4.29
N THR A 99 -9.68 -12.29 3.02
CA THR A 99 -10.74 -12.71 2.09
C THR A 99 -10.40 -14.07 1.49
N PRO A 100 -11.29 -15.09 1.57
CA PRO A 100 -11.05 -16.37 0.92
C PRO A 100 -11.14 -16.21 -0.61
N LEU A 101 -10.14 -16.74 -1.32
CA LEU A 101 -10.09 -16.68 -2.78
C LEU A 101 -11.22 -17.48 -3.41
N LEU A 102 -11.89 -16.89 -4.40
CA LEU A 102 -12.77 -17.62 -5.31
C LEU A 102 -11.95 -18.25 -6.44
N SER A 103 -12.21 -19.52 -6.74
CA SER A 103 -11.67 -20.19 -7.93
C SER A 103 -12.22 -19.57 -9.22
N GLU A 104 -11.56 -19.78 -10.37
CA GLU A 104 -12.03 -19.25 -11.66
C GLU A 104 -13.49 -19.66 -11.95
N ASP A 105 -13.89 -20.89 -11.59
CA ASP A 105 -15.27 -21.37 -11.73
C ASP A 105 -16.25 -20.65 -10.80
N LYS A 106 -15.81 -20.25 -9.60
CA LYS A 106 -16.61 -19.40 -8.71
C LYS A 106 -16.70 -17.97 -9.23
N ILE A 107 -15.65 -17.43 -9.85
CA ILE A 107 -15.67 -16.10 -10.49
C ILE A 107 -16.71 -16.05 -11.63
N LYS A 108 -16.85 -17.14 -12.40
CA LYS A 108 -17.88 -17.30 -13.46
C LYS A 108 -19.33 -17.23 -12.94
N GLU A 109 -19.57 -17.39 -11.64
CA GLU A 109 -20.90 -17.18 -11.03
C GLU A 109 -21.26 -15.69 -10.88
N TYR A 110 -20.27 -14.79 -10.87
CA TYR A 110 -20.44 -13.35 -10.62
C TYR A 110 -20.25 -12.49 -11.86
N ILE A 111 -19.36 -12.88 -12.78
CA ILE A 111 -19.06 -12.11 -14.00
C ILE A 111 -18.98 -12.98 -15.25
N GLN A 112 -19.28 -12.37 -16.39
CA GLN A 112 -18.97 -12.88 -17.73
C GLN A 112 -18.02 -11.89 -18.40
N TYR A 113 -16.95 -12.36 -19.04
CA TYR A 113 -16.10 -11.58 -19.94
C TYR A 113 -15.32 -12.51 -20.88
N ASN A 114 -14.80 -11.99 -21.99
CA ASN A 114 -13.89 -12.70 -22.88
C ASN A 114 -12.44 -12.28 -22.61
N LYS A 115 -11.67 -13.12 -21.88
CA LYS A 115 -10.23 -12.87 -21.60
C LYS A 115 -9.35 -12.84 -22.86
N ASN A 116 -9.81 -13.45 -23.95
CA ASN A 116 -9.10 -13.57 -25.23
C ASN A 116 -9.63 -12.60 -26.31
N TYR A 117 -10.41 -11.57 -25.95
CA TYR A 117 -10.87 -10.57 -26.91
C TYR A 117 -9.68 -9.85 -27.56
N ASN A 118 -9.65 -9.74 -28.89
CA ASN A 118 -8.54 -9.12 -29.61
C ASN A 118 -8.76 -7.60 -29.69
N PHE A 119 -7.86 -6.81 -29.13
CA PHE A 119 -7.99 -5.35 -29.05
C PHE A 119 -7.06 -4.64 -30.04
N ASP A 120 -7.62 -3.77 -30.90
CA ASP A 120 -6.85 -2.90 -31.81
C ASP A 120 -6.02 -1.78 -31.11
N ILE A 121 -5.94 -1.82 -29.78
CA ILE A 121 -5.26 -0.86 -28.90
C ILE A 121 -4.21 -1.56 -28.02
N THR A 122 -3.26 -0.79 -27.52
CA THR A 122 -2.23 -1.28 -26.58
C THR A 122 -2.79 -1.52 -25.17
N ALA A 123 -2.14 -2.41 -24.40
CA ALA A 123 -2.45 -2.64 -22.98
C ALA A 123 -2.49 -1.32 -22.19
N LYS A 124 -1.50 -0.45 -22.39
CA LYS A 124 -1.45 0.93 -21.86
C LYS A 124 -2.70 1.77 -22.14
N GLU A 125 -3.26 1.74 -23.35
CA GLU A 125 -4.46 2.52 -23.68
C GLU A 125 -5.70 1.98 -22.95
N PHE A 126 -5.78 0.66 -22.76
CA PHE A 126 -6.80 0.01 -21.94
C PHE A 126 -6.63 0.38 -20.45
N TYR A 127 -5.39 0.35 -19.95
CA TYR A 127 -5.01 0.78 -18.59
C TYR A 127 -5.45 2.22 -18.29
N GLU A 128 -5.09 3.16 -19.17
CA GLU A 128 -5.43 4.58 -19.02
C GLU A 128 -6.96 4.79 -19.08
N SER A 129 -7.67 4.04 -19.92
CA SER A 129 -9.14 4.03 -19.95
C SER A 129 -9.75 3.55 -18.62
N LEU A 130 -9.32 2.40 -18.10
CA LEU A 130 -9.82 1.87 -16.82
C LEU A 130 -9.56 2.81 -15.63
N ILE A 131 -8.48 3.59 -15.67
CA ILE A 131 -8.21 4.61 -14.64
C ILE A 131 -9.13 5.82 -14.79
N LEU A 132 -9.49 6.23 -16.00
CA LEU A 132 -10.45 7.31 -16.21
C LEU A 132 -11.87 6.89 -15.78
N ASP A 133 -12.35 5.74 -16.27
CA ASP A 133 -13.64 5.11 -15.93
C ASP A 133 -13.43 3.72 -15.33
N LYS A 134 -13.53 3.64 -13.99
CA LYS A 134 -13.45 2.41 -13.17
C LYS A 134 -14.78 1.65 -13.07
N THR A 135 -15.80 2.02 -13.86
CA THR A 135 -17.11 1.36 -13.84
C THR A 135 -17.21 0.29 -14.92
N ILE A 136 -18.21 -0.60 -14.79
CA ILE A 136 -18.55 -1.59 -15.83
C ILE A 136 -19.02 -0.95 -17.15
N ASN A 137 -19.24 0.37 -17.19
CA ASN A 137 -19.63 1.07 -18.39
C ASN A 137 -18.47 1.39 -19.34
N ASN A 138 -17.22 1.15 -18.94
CA ASN A 138 -16.03 1.42 -19.74
C ASN A 138 -16.12 0.78 -21.14
N LYS A 139 -15.75 1.55 -22.17
CA LYS A 139 -15.81 1.14 -23.59
C LYS A 139 -15.18 -0.25 -23.81
N TYR A 140 -13.94 -0.45 -23.38
CA TYR A 140 -13.19 -1.66 -23.71
C TYR A 140 -13.66 -2.88 -22.93
N LEU A 141 -14.23 -2.68 -21.72
CA LEU A 141 -14.91 -3.75 -20.99
C LEU A 141 -16.18 -4.20 -21.72
N LYS A 142 -16.96 -3.28 -22.29
CA LYS A 142 -18.13 -3.64 -23.12
C LYS A 142 -17.76 -4.40 -24.38
N GLU A 143 -16.68 -4.00 -25.05
CA GLU A 143 -16.14 -4.70 -26.23
C GLU A 143 -15.70 -6.13 -25.88
N ALA A 144 -15.01 -6.32 -24.75
CA ALA A 144 -14.70 -7.64 -24.18
C ALA A 144 -15.93 -8.40 -23.62
N GLY A 145 -17.15 -7.90 -23.79
CA GLY A 145 -18.39 -8.53 -23.35
C GLY A 145 -18.57 -8.59 -21.83
N PHE A 146 -17.90 -7.73 -21.06
CA PHE A 146 -17.86 -7.75 -19.60
C PHE A 146 -19.24 -7.44 -18.98
N LYS A 147 -19.72 -8.30 -18.09
CA LYS A 147 -21.02 -8.17 -17.39
C LYS A 147 -20.92 -8.61 -15.94
N ASN A 148 -21.65 -7.91 -15.06
CA ASN A 148 -21.95 -8.32 -13.69
C ASN A 148 -23.23 -9.17 -13.71
N LEU A 149 -23.09 -10.48 -13.51
CA LEU A 149 -24.19 -11.45 -13.52
C LEU A 149 -25.08 -11.37 -12.28
N LYS A 150 -24.70 -10.54 -11.29
CA LYS A 150 -25.41 -10.33 -10.02
C LYS A 150 -25.69 -8.84 -9.77
N ASP A 151 -25.85 -8.02 -10.82
CA ASP A 151 -26.03 -6.56 -10.65
C ASP A 151 -27.27 -6.18 -9.82
N SER A 152 -28.33 -6.99 -9.79
CA SER A 152 -29.45 -6.76 -8.87
C SER A 152 -29.06 -6.82 -7.39
N LEU A 153 -27.96 -7.48 -7.05
CA LEU A 153 -27.48 -7.72 -5.68
C LEU A 153 -26.17 -6.99 -5.36
N PHE A 154 -25.28 -6.78 -6.33
CA PHE A 154 -23.95 -6.21 -6.11
C PHE A 154 -23.63 -5.06 -7.06
N SER A 155 -23.03 -4.00 -6.51
CA SER A 155 -22.40 -2.90 -7.23
C SER A 155 -20.93 -3.22 -7.53
N PHE A 156 -20.39 -2.65 -8.61
CA PHE A 156 -19.10 -3.03 -9.19
C PHE A 156 -18.09 -1.87 -9.14
N GLU A 157 -16.87 -2.14 -8.70
CA GLU A 157 -15.76 -1.18 -8.67
C GLU A 157 -14.41 -1.87 -9.00
N ILE A 158 -13.63 -1.28 -9.91
CA ILE A 158 -12.33 -1.83 -10.33
C ILE A 158 -11.20 -1.30 -9.45
N HIS A 159 -10.33 -2.19 -8.97
CA HIS A 159 -9.12 -1.91 -8.20
C HIS A 159 -7.89 -2.60 -8.82
N ASN A 160 -6.70 -2.32 -8.29
CA ASN A 160 -5.44 -3.01 -8.65
C ASN A 160 -5.22 -3.22 -10.16
N ILE A 161 -5.45 -2.17 -10.97
CA ILE A 161 -5.17 -2.22 -12.40
C ILE A 161 -3.64 -2.24 -12.58
N ILE A 162 -3.11 -3.27 -13.23
CA ILE A 162 -1.67 -3.51 -13.45
C ILE A 162 -1.44 -3.81 -14.95
N GLU A 163 -0.44 -3.15 -15.56
CA GLU A 163 0.05 -3.49 -16.90
C GLU A 163 1.13 -4.57 -16.80
N ASP A 164 0.91 -5.72 -17.43
CA ASP A 164 1.94 -6.74 -17.56
C ASP A 164 2.70 -6.54 -18.87
N THR A 165 3.93 -6.03 -18.76
CA THR A 165 4.78 -5.78 -19.93
C THR A 165 5.49 -7.05 -20.44
N LEU A 166 5.25 -8.22 -19.82
CA LEU A 166 5.87 -9.49 -20.20
C LEU A 166 4.99 -10.27 -21.17
N ASN A 167 3.68 -10.38 -20.88
CA ASN A 167 2.71 -11.06 -21.76
C ASN A 167 1.81 -10.09 -22.55
N ASN A 168 2.11 -8.78 -22.56
CA ASN A 168 1.31 -7.70 -23.15
C ASN A 168 -0.17 -7.82 -22.70
N SER A 169 -0.39 -7.78 -21.38
CA SER A 169 -1.68 -8.07 -20.76
C SER A 169 -2.08 -7.04 -19.69
N ILE A 170 -3.35 -7.07 -19.29
CA ILE A 170 -3.89 -6.23 -18.20
C ILE A 170 -4.53 -7.11 -17.15
N HIS A 171 -4.06 -6.97 -15.92
CA HIS A 171 -4.70 -7.55 -14.73
C HIS A 171 -5.50 -6.48 -13.98
N MET A 172 -6.63 -6.85 -13.40
CA MET A 172 -7.39 -5.99 -12.48
C MET A 172 -8.14 -6.82 -11.42
N ASP A 173 -8.38 -6.22 -10.26
CA ASP A 173 -9.30 -6.76 -9.25
C ASP A 173 -10.67 -6.09 -9.37
N VAL A 174 -11.73 -6.83 -9.10
CA VAL A 174 -13.10 -6.31 -9.04
C VAL A 174 -13.68 -6.51 -7.64
N LEU A 175 -14.09 -5.41 -7.03
CA LEU A 175 -14.78 -5.38 -5.75
C LEU A 175 -16.29 -5.30 -5.99
N LEU A 176 -17.01 -6.35 -5.64
CA LEU A 176 -18.47 -6.43 -5.66
C LEU A 176 -19.03 -6.11 -4.28
N LYS A 177 -19.62 -4.93 -4.10
CA LYS A 177 -20.22 -4.47 -2.84
C LYS A 177 -21.73 -4.69 -2.85
N SER A 178 -22.29 -5.31 -1.81
CA SER A 178 -23.73 -5.57 -1.72
C SER A 178 -24.54 -4.28 -1.86
N LYS A 179 -25.61 -4.31 -2.67
CA LYS A 179 -26.66 -3.29 -2.77
C LYS A 179 -27.75 -3.50 -1.70
N VAL A 180 -27.76 -4.65 -1.03
CA VAL A 180 -28.70 -5.02 0.06
C VAL A 180 -27.97 -4.94 1.40
N GLY A 181 -28.63 -4.42 2.43
CA GLY A 181 -27.99 -3.91 3.65
C GLY A 181 -27.03 -4.87 4.38
N GLY A 182 -25.80 -4.38 4.62
CA GLY A 182 -24.72 -5.06 5.33
C GLY A 182 -23.36 -4.80 4.66
N GLU A 183 -22.25 -4.85 5.41
CA GLU A 183 -20.89 -4.69 4.84
C GLU A 183 -20.39 -5.96 4.13
N GLN A 184 -21.25 -6.59 3.32
CA GLN A 184 -20.89 -7.76 2.52
C GLN A 184 -20.24 -7.31 1.21
N TYR A 185 -19.03 -7.80 0.97
CA TYR A 185 -18.29 -7.62 -0.26
C TYR A 185 -17.67 -8.93 -0.73
N ILE A 186 -17.49 -9.05 -2.04
CA ILE A 186 -16.82 -10.17 -2.71
C ILE A 186 -15.73 -9.56 -3.59
N ILE A 187 -14.53 -10.14 -3.55
CA ILE A 187 -13.40 -9.71 -4.37
C ILE A 187 -13.16 -10.78 -5.43
N LEU A 188 -13.14 -10.36 -6.68
CA LEU A 188 -12.75 -11.17 -7.83
C LEU A 188 -11.36 -10.69 -8.24
N GLU A 189 -10.33 -11.38 -7.77
CA GLU A 189 -8.95 -10.96 -8.00
C GLU A 189 -8.43 -11.35 -9.39
N ASN A 190 -7.44 -10.61 -9.89
CA ASN A 190 -6.57 -10.97 -11.01
C ASN A 190 -7.30 -11.33 -12.32
N LEU A 191 -8.40 -10.63 -12.61
CA LEU A 191 -9.11 -10.72 -13.88
C LEU A 191 -8.19 -10.21 -14.99
N THR A 192 -7.97 -11.02 -16.02
CA THR A 192 -6.88 -10.83 -16.98
C THR A 192 -7.42 -10.67 -18.40
N PHE A 193 -7.00 -9.62 -19.09
CA PHE A 193 -7.25 -9.39 -20.52
C PHE A 193 -5.97 -9.61 -21.30
N LEU A 194 -6.06 -10.40 -22.36
CA LEU A 194 -4.96 -10.77 -23.26
C LEU A 194 -5.20 -10.13 -24.65
N ASN A 195 -4.32 -10.44 -25.61
CA ASN A 195 -4.48 -10.09 -27.02
C ASN A 195 -4.65 -8.57 -27.27
N PHE A 196 -3.83 -7.77 -26.62
CA PHE A 196 -3.65 -6.36 -26.97
C PHE A 196 -2.73 -6.22 -28.18
N LYS A 197 -2.88 -5.11 -28.91
CA LYS A 197 -1.94 -4.70 -29.95
C LYS A 197 -0.55 -4.45 -29.35
N GLU A 198 0.49 -5.00 -29.99
CA GLU A 198 1.88 -4.78 -29.58
C GLU A 198 2.24 -3.27 -29.52
N PRO A 199 2.96 -2.83 -28.48
CA PRO A 199 3.44 -1.45 -28.39
C PRO A 199 4.53 -1.18 -29.43
N SER A 200 4.64 0.08 -29.89
CA SER A 200 5.67 0.49 -30.86
C SER A 200 7.09 0.46 -30.30
N GLU A 201 7.24 0.44 -28.98
CA GLU A 201 8.52 0.40 -28.25
C GLU A 201 8.39 -0.63 -27.12
N LYS A 202 9.38 -1.52 -26.96
CA LYS A 202 9.43 -2.44 -25.82
C LYS A 202 9.73 -1.67 -24.52
N TYR A 203 9.16 -2.11 -23.40
CA TYR A 203 9.46 -1.52 -22.10
C TYR A 203 10.97 -1.61 -21.80
N THR A 204 11.56 -0.51 -21.34
CA THR A 204 13.00 -0.42 -21.01
C THR A 204 13.20 -0.21 -19.52
N ILE A 205 14.02 -1.07 -18.91
CA ILE A 205 14.23 -1.12 -17.45
C ILE A 205 15.02 0.08 -16.95
N GLY A 206 14.47 0.74 -15.93
CA GLY A 206 15.13 1.80 -15.20
C GLY A 206 16.00 1.27 -14.05
N SER A 207 16.80 2.16 -13.46
CA SER A 207 17.66 1.83 -12.32
C SER A 207 16.90 1.60 -11.00
N THR A 208 15.59 1.86 -10.97
CA THR A 208 14.69 1.49 -9.87
C THR A 208 14.21 0.06 -10.03
N GLU A 209 13.70 -0.28 -11.22
CA GLU A 209 13.28 -1.63 -11.61
C GLU A 209 14.43 -2.63 -11.45
N GLN A 210 15.64 -2.30 -11.94
CA GLN A 210 16.79 -3.20 -11.81
C GLN A 210 17.11 -3.50 -10.34
N LYS A 211 17.10 -2.50 -9.46
CA LYS A 211 17.34 -2.71 -8.02
C LYS A 211 16.27 -3.56 -7.33
N GLN A 212 15.03 -3.53 -7.82
CA GLN A 212 13.96 -4.41 -7.33
C GLN A 212 14.21 -5.85 -7.79
N LEU A 213 14.59 -6.05 -9.05
CA LEU A 213 14.96 -7.35 -9.60
C LEU A 213 16.18 -7.93 -8.88
N ASP A 214 17.26 -7.15 -8.71
CA ASP A 214 18.48 -7.55 -7.99
C ASP A 214 18.17 -7.99 -6.55
N ALA A 215 17.27 -7.28 -5.86
CA ALA A 215 16.84 -7.61 -4.51
C ALA A 215 16.04 -8.92 -4.46
N ILE A 216 15.17 -9.17 -5.44
CA ILE A 216 14.42 -10.43 -5.58
C ILE A 216 15.37 -11.59 -5.90
N ILE A 217 16.29 -11.44 -6.85
CA ILE A 217 17.30 -12.45 -7.19
C ILE A 217 18.08 -12.85 -5.93
N LYS A 218 18.53 -11.86 -5.13
CA LYS A 218 19.22 -12.11 -3.87
C LYS A 218 18.34 -12.79 -2.82
N GLU A 219 17.10 -12.33 -2.66
CA GLU A 219 16.14 -12.95 -1.73
C GLU A 219 15.92 -14.43 -2.03
N TYR A 220 15.88 -14.79 -3.32
CA TYR A 220 15.71 -16.16 -3.79
C TYR A 220 17.02 -16.97 -3.89
N SER A 221 18.21 -16.36 -4.00
CA SER A 221 19.49 -17.08 -3.88
C SER A 221 19.83 -17.47 -2.44
N ASP A 222 19.49 -16.59 -1.49
CA ASP A 222 19.96 -16.67 -0.10
C ASP A 222 19.00 -17.46 0.81
N LYS A 223 17.73 -17.63 0.41
CA LYS A 223 16.71 -18.36 1.20
C LYS A 223 16.66 -19.86 0.90
N PHE A 224 16.50 -20.63 1.97
CA PHE A 224 15.98 -22.00 1.90
C PHE A 224 14.46 -21.96 1.74
N PHE A 225 13.93 -22.84 0.89
CA PHE A 225 12.50 -23.14 0.90
C PHE A 225 12.18 -24.16 1.99
N TYR A 226 11.28 -23.76 2.89
CA TYR A 226 10.74 -24.62 3.92
C TYR A 226 9.37 -25.16 3.47
N TYR A 227 9.12 -26.46 3.63
CA TYR A 227 7.80 -27.06 3.39
C TYR A 227 7.19 -27.47 4.72
N ASN A 228 5.99 -26.97 5.00
CA ASN A 228 5.21 -27.29 6.20
C ASN A 228 3.84 -27.80 5.78
N LYS A 229 3.76 -29.12 5.60
CA LYS A 229 2.57 -29.98 5.67
C LYS A 229 3.08 -31.33 6.19
N ASP A 230 2.27 -32.05 6.95
CA ASP A 230 2.73 -33.12 7.86
C ASP A 230 3.29 -34.40 7.18
N LYS A 231 3.47 -34.44 5.85
CA LYS A 231 3.85 -35.62 5.07
C LYS A 231 4.64 -35.30 3.80
N LYS A 232 5.43 -36.28 3.32
CA LYS A 232 6.18 -36.19 2.06
C LYS A 232 5.34 -36.54 0.83
N GLU A 233 4.38 -37.44 0.97
CA GLU A 233 3.47 -37.86 -0.09
C GLU A 233 2.60 -36.67 -0.56
N ASP A 234 2.20 -35.81 0.37
CA ASP A 234 1.50 -34.55 0.11
C ASP A 234 2.41 -33.50 -0.58
N PHE A 235 3.73 -33.64 -0.52
CA PHE A 235 4.68 -32.78 -1.23
C PHE A 235 4.77 -33.15 -2.70
N GLU A 236 4.98 -34.43 -3.02
CA GLU A 236 5.05 -34.90 -4.41
C GLU A 236 3.75 -34.59 -5.18
N ALA A 237 2.60 -34.81 -4.54
CA ALA A 237 1.29 -34.44 -5.10
C ALA A 237 1.13 -32.93 -5.33
N ALA A 238 1.67 -32.09 -4.44
CA ALA A 238 1.61 -30.64 -4.56
C ALA A 238 2.59 -30.09 -5.61
N ILE A 239 3.80 -30.65 -5.72
CA ILE A 239 4.76 -30.34 -6.79
C ILE A 239 4.17 -30.69 -8.15
N LYS A 240 3.57 -31.89 -8.29
CA LYS A 240 2.90 -32.27 -9.53
C LYS A 240 1.78 -31.29 -9.89
N LYS A 241 0.89 -30.98 -8.93
CA LYS A 241 -0.19 -29.99 -9.15
C LYS A 241 0.35 -28.63 -9.61
N LEU A 242 1.52 -28.22 -9.13
CA LEU A 242 2.15 -26.97 -9.54
C LEU A 242 2.72 -27.05 -10.96
N SER A 243 3.41 -28.14 -11.32
CA SER A 243 3.93 -28.36 -12.68
C SER A 243 2.82 -28.51 -13.73
N ASP A 244 1.63 -28.99 -13.32
CA ASP A 244 0.44 -29.09 -14.16
C ASP A 244 -0.33 -27.73 -14.31
N GLU A 245 0.04 -26.68 -13.55
CA GLU A 245 -0.59 -25.35 -13.63
C GLU A 245 0.09 -24.46 -14.70
N HIS A 246 -0.70 -23.66 -15.42
CA HIS A 246 -0.26 -22.84 -16.55
C HIS A 246 -0.64 -21.36 -16.42
N ASP A 247 -1.61 -21.01 -15.58
CA ASP A 247 -1.88 -19.62 -15.20
C ASP A 247 -0.83 -19.14 -14.19
N LEU A 248 -0.08 -18.09 -14.54
CA LEU A 248 1.05 -17.59 -13.73
C LEU A 248 0.65 -17.16 -12.31
N ILE A 249 -0.61 -16.73 -12.11
CA ILE A 249 -1.09 -16.17 -10.85
C ILE A 249 -1.62 -17.28 -9.95
N ASN A 250 -2.33 -18.26 -10.50
CA ASN A 250 -2.65 -19.49 -9.79
C ASN A 250 -1.36 -20.25 -9.43
N TYR A 251 -0.40 -20.34 -10.35
CA TYR A 251 0.91 -20.94 -10.11
C TYR A 251 1.59 -20.28 -8.91
N ALA A 252 1.69 -18.94 -8.90
CA ALA A 252 2.27 -18.18 -7.80
C ALA A 252 1.61 -18.50 -6.45
N LYS A 253 0.28 -18.49 -6.42
CA LYS A 253 -0.52 -18.73 -5.22
C LYS A 253 -0.41 -20.18 -4.73
N ILE A 254 -0.34 -21.16 -5.64
CA ILE A 254 -0.08 -22.56 -5.28
C ILE A 254 1.35 -22.71 -4.75
N PHE A 255 2.36 -22.08 -5.36
CA PHE A 255 3.75 -22.10 -4.90
C PHE A 255 3.90 -21.51 -3.49
N GLU A 256 3.35 -20.32 -3.22
CA GLU A 256 3.31 -19.73 -1.87
C GLU A 256 2.51 -20.59 -0.86
N SER A 257 1.51 -21.36 -1.32
CA SER A 257 0.77 -22.31 -0.46
C SER A 257 1.50 -23.63 -0.20
N ILE A 258 2.63 -23.87 -0.87
CA ILE A 258 3.50 -25.04 -0.70
C ILE A 258 4.71 -24.64 0.14
N PHE A 259 5.36 -23.52 -0.18
CA PHE A 259 6.63 -23.13 0.41
C PHE A 259 6.49 -21.95 1.37
N LEU A 260 6.87 -22.18 2.63
CA LEU A 260 7.01 -21.14 3.64
C LEU A 260 8.24 -20.27 3.37
N ILE A 261 8.08 -19.28 2.49
CA ILE A 261 9.00 -18.16 2.37
C ILE A 261 8.83 -17.29 3.63
N LYS A 262 9.90 -17.14 4.42
CA LYS A 262 9.88 -16.25 5.59
C LYS A 262 9.95 -14.79 5.11
N GLY A 263 8.79 -14.13 5.07
CA GLY A 263 8.60 -12.73 4.65
C GLY A 263 7.13 -12.31 4.75
N GLU A 264 6.83 -11.04 4.45
CA GLU A 264 5.44 -10.61 4.22
C GLU A 264 4.98 -11.03 2.81
N ASN A 265 4.47 -12.26 2.67
CA ASN A 265 3.92 -12.73 1.40
C ASN A 265 2.74 -11.84 0.97
N LYS A 266 2.82 -11.29 -0.24
CA LYS A 266 1.87 -10.31 -0.78
C LYS A 266 1.21 -10.93 -2.00
N ILE A 267 0.20 -11.77 -1.74
CA ILE A 267 -0.69 -12.59 -2.60
C ILE A 267 -0.97 -12.08 -4.04
N ASN A 268 -0.89 -10.77 -4.31
CA ASN A 268 -1.06 -10.14 -5.63
C ASN A 268 0.26 -9.74 -6.35
N ASN A 269 1.42 -10.19 -5.85
CA ASN A 269 2.72 -10.02 -6.48
C ASN A 269 3.44 -11.37 -6.51
N CYS A 270 3.48 -12.01 -7.69
CA CYS A 270 4.38 -13.11 -7.96
C CYS A 270 5.78 -12.55 -8.24
N PRO A 271 6.79 -12.70 -7.36
CA PRO A 271 8.11 -12.16 -7.60
C PRO A 271 8.96 -13.04 -8.53
N ILE A 272 8.56 -14.29 -8.80
CA ILE A 272 9.29 -15.21 -9.69
C ILE A 272 8.34 -16.08 -10.54
N ILE A 273 8.47 -16.03 -11.88
CA ILE A 273 7.92 -17.07 -12.75
C ILE A 273 8.84 -18.28 -12.63
N ILE A 274 8.30 -19.46 -12.34
CA ILE A 274 9.09 -20.70 -12.29
C ILE A 274 8.76 -21.58 -13.50
N LYS A 275 9.78 -22.28 -14.00
CA LYS A 275 9.74 -23.27 -15.08
C LYS A 275 10.67 -24.44 -14.72
N ASP A 276 10.54 -25.54 -15.45
CA ASP A 276 11.38 -26.74 -15.32
C ASP A 276 11.47 -27.29 -13.87
N LEU A 277 10.38 -27.19 -13.11
CA LEU A 277 10.34 -27.63 -11.71
C LEU A 277 10.45 -29.15 -11.61
N SER A 278 11.45 -29.59 -10.85
CA SER A 278 11.77 -30.98 -10.57
C SER A 278 12.12 -31.18 -9.10
N TYR A 279 11.83 -32.37 -8.59
CA TYR A 279 12.20 -32.79 -7.24
C TYR A 279 12.86 -34.17 -7.30
N ASP A 280 14.09 -34.26 -6.81
CA ASP A 280 14.74 -35.54 -6.54
C ASP A 280 14.40 -35.96 -5.11
N LYS A 281 13.60 -37.03 -4.99
CA LYS A 281 13.17 -37.61 -3.72
C LYS A 281 14.33 -38.23 -2.90
N ASP A 282 15.39 -38.69 -3.57
CA ASP A 282 16.44 -39.51 -2.96
C ASP A 282 17.56 -38.62 -2.36
N SER A 283 17.79 -37.43 -2.94
CA SER A 283 18.61 -36.36 -2.34
C SER A 283 17.80 -35.29 -1.60
N GLU A 284 16.47 -35.30 -1.75
CA GLU A 284 15.51 -34.28 -1.32
C GLU A 284 15.79 -32.87 -1.91
N ILE A 285 16.34 -32.82 -3.13
CA ILE A 285 16.70 -31.56 -3.82
C ILE A 285 15.54 -31.10 -4.71
N LEU A 286 15.13 -29.85 -4.53
CA LEU A 286 14.27 -29.14 -5.48
C LEU A 286 15.16 -28.38 -6.47
N THR A 287 14.93 -28.60 -7.76
CA THR A 287 15.60 -27.86 -8.85
C THR A 287 14.57 -27.24 -9.77
N PHE A 288 14.73 -25.95 -10.08
CA PHE A 288 13.87 -25.23 -11.00
C PHE A 288 14.60 -24.06 -11.66
N LYS A 289 14.06 -23.58 -12.78
CA LYS A 289 14.48 -22.33 -13.41
C LYS A 289 13.48 -21.23 -13.10
N TYR A 290 13.92 -19.99 -13.01
CA TYR A 290 13.04 -18.86 -12.73
C TYR A 290 13.42 -17.56 -13.44
N ILE A 291 12.41 -16.70 -13.59
CA ILE A 291 12.53 -15.31 -13.99
C ILE A 291 12.03 -14.43 -12.84
N PRO A 292 12.84 -13.49 -12.30
CA PRO A 292 12.35 -12.50 -11.35
C PRO A 292 11.41 -11.50 -12.03
N ILE A 293 10.28 -11.18 -11.40
CA ILE A 293 9.36 -10.11 -11.78
C ILE A 293 9.34 -9.05 -10.67
N ALA A 294 9.49 -7.78 -11.04
CA ALA A 294 9.22 -6.67 -10.13
C ALA A 294 7.86 -6.02 -10.46
N LEU A 295 6.97 -5.90 -9.47
CA LEU A 295 5.83 -4.97 -9.52
C LEU A 295 6.34 -3.56 -9.23
N SER A 296 6.62 -2.79 -10.29
CA SER A 296 7.04 -1.39 -10.19
C SER A 296 5.84 -0.44 -10.28
N ALA A 297 6.07 0.82 -9.91
CA ALA A 297 5.04 1.87 -9.89
C ALA A 297 5.62 3.24 -10.21
N GLN A 298 5.04 3.94 -11.19
CA GLN A 298 5.46 5.29 -11.59
C GLN A 298 4.27 6.27 -11.59
N LEU A 299 4.52 7.54 -11.23
CA LEU A 299 3.48 8.56 -11.15
C LEU A 299 3.27 9.22 -12.52
N LYS A 300 2.20 8.85 -13.23
CA LYS A 300 1.81 9.41 -14.53
C LYS A 300 0.64 10.41 -14.40
N LYS A 301 0.27 11.06 -15.50
CA LYS A 301 -0.79 12.07 -15.54
C LYS A 301 -1.52 12.09 -16.90
N ILE A 302 -2.82 11.81 -16.90
CA ILE A 302 -3.69 12.01 -18.08
C ILE A 302 -4.48 13.32 -17.87
N GLY A 303 -4.26 14.31 -18.74
CA GLY A 303 -4.93 15.62 -18.66
C GLY A 303 -4.72 16.33 -17.32
N LYS A 304 -5.75 16.34 -16.46
CA LYS A 304 -5.73 16.89 -15.09
C LYS A 304 -5.64 15.82 -13.99
N THR A 305 -5.70 14.53 -14.33
CA THR A 305 -5.71 13.40 -13.39
C THR A 305 -4.30 12.85 -13.19
N LYS A 306 -3.74 12.94 -11.98
CA LYS A 306 -2.57 12.15 -11.57
C LYS A 306 -2.99 10.71 -11.29
N TYR A 307 -2.14 9.74 -11.58
CA TYR A 307 -2.39 8.35 -11.26
C TYR A 307 -1.09 7.57 -11.04
N LYS A 308 -1.15 6.49 -10.26
CA LYS A 308 -0.07 5.51 -10.19
C LYS A 308 -0.26 4.50 -11.31
N HIS A 309 0.75 4.40 -12.16
CA HIS A 309 0.87 3.35 -13.17
C HIS A 309 1.65 2.20 -12.54
N TYR A 310 0.95 1.11 -12.22
CA TYR A 310 1.51 -0.14 -11.69
C TYR A 310 1.74 -1.12 -12.84
N TYR A 311 2.89 -1.79 -12.84
CA TYR A 311 3.30 -2.66 -13.94
C TYR A 311 4.26 -3.77 -13.50
N PHE A 312 4.14 -4.95 -14.11
CA PHE A 312 5.07 -6.06 -13.96
C PHE A 312 6.18 -5.97 -15.02
N VAL A 313 7.44 -6.14 -14.61
CA VAL A 313 8.64 -6.05 -15.46
C VAL A 313 9.70 -7.07 -15.05
N SER A 314 10.53 -7.47 -16.03
CA SER A 314 11.69 -8.34 -15.82
C SER A 314 12.80 -8.04 -16.84
N SER A 315 14.06 -8.18 -16.41
CA SER A 315 15.26 -8.10 -17.26
C SER A 315 15.49 -9.35 -18.12
N TYR A 316 14.59 -10.33 -18.02
CA TYR A 316 14.65 -11.61 -18.72
C TYR A 316 13.45 -11.71 -19.67
N ASP A 317 13.68 -12.10 -20.92
CA ASP A 317 12.60 -12.35 -21.87
C ASP A 317 11.93 -13.69 -21.51
N ILE A 318 10.61 -13.67 -21.27
CA ILE A 318 9.81 -14.85 -20.93
C ILE A 318 9.78 -15.92 -22.04
N ASN A 319 10.20 -15.55 -23.25
CA ASN A 319 10.30 -16.45 -24.39
C ASN A 319 11.72 -17.03 -24.58
N ASP A 320 12.72 -16.51 -23.86
CA ASP A 320 14.12 -16.96 -23.95
C ASP A 320 14.52 -17.80 -22.72
N THR A 321 14.18 -19.08 -22.80
CA THR A 321 14.48 -20.10 -21.78
C THR A 321 15.98 -20.31 -21.53
N THR A 322 16.87 -19.76 -22.37
CA THR A 322 18.32 -19.85 -22.16
C THR A 322 18.86 -18.86 -21.12
N LYS A 323 18.08 -17.81 -20.79
CA LYS A 323 18.50 -16.75 -19.86
C LYS A 323 18.00 -16.94 -18.43
N TYR A 324 17.16 -17.94 -18.15
CA TYR A 324 16.54 -18.11 -16.83
C TYR A 324 17.60 -18.38 -15.74
N LEU A 325 17.31 -17.93 -14.52
CA LEU A 325 18.15 -18.22 -13.35
C LEU A 325 17.84 -19.63 -12.83
N GLU A 326 18.86 -20.41 -12.52
CA GLU A 326 18.67 -21.75 -11.95
C GLU A 326 18.74 -21.72 -10.43
N TYR A 327 17.79 -22.39 -9.77
CA TYR A 327 17.80 -22.67 -8.34
C TYR A 327 17.86 -24.18 -8.14
N SER A 328 18.83 -24.64 -7.34
CA SER A 328 18.91 -26.03 -6.90
C SER A 328 19.36 -26.06 -5.44
N LYS A 329 18.47 -26.50 -4.53
CA LYS A 329 18.74 -26.63 -3.09
C LYS A 329 17.93 -27.78 -2.49
N LYS A 330 18.42 -28.30 -1.37
CA LYS A 330 17.69 -29.26 -0.53
C LYS A 330 16.43 -28.60 0.07
N VAL A 331 15.30 -29.29 -0.01
CA VAL A 331 14.05 -28.92 0.67
C VAL A 331 14.19 -29.14 2.16
N ILE A 332 13.73 -28.19 2.98
CA ILE A 332 13.67 -28.37 4.43
C ILE A 332 12.22 -28.61 4.83
N PHE A 333 11.89 -29.84 5.22
CA PHE A 333 10.62 -30.19 5.84
C PHE A 333 10.61 -29.67 7.29
N VAL A 334 9.53 -28.97 7.70
CA VAL A 334 9.39 -28.26 9.01
C VAL A 334 8.05 -28.53 9.65
#